data_AF-A0A8J2SMP2-F1
#
_entry.id   AF-A0A8J2SMP2-F1
#
_cell.length_a   1.000
_cell.length_b   1.000
_cell.length_c   1.000
_cell.angle_alpha   90.00
_cell.angle_beta   90.00
_cell.angle_gamma   90.00
#
_symmetry.space_group_name_H-M   'P 1'
#
loop_
_entity.id
_entity.type
_entity.pdbx_description
1 polymer ?
#
loop_
_entity_poly.entity_id
_entity_poly.type
_entity_poly.pdbx_seq_one_letter_code
_entity_poly.pdbx_strand_id
1 'polypeptide(L)'
;MAAKAFKALILGPPGGGKGTLSKRLVRDFGFCHFSAGDALRAEIAAGSAIGNKAKDYIGRGALVPDELVTDLVLGQLENLKNEPRWLLDGFPRHAAQAVALDAKHDVDLVLDLDIPEAEILSRLGGRRVHVASGRSYHVEWNPPKREGIDDETGEPLVIRPDDTEEAIKKRLQHRT
;
A
#
# COMPACT_ATOMS: atom_id res chain seq x y z
N MET A 1 14.65 -25.48 14.75
CA MET A 1 15.32 -24.25 14.30
C MET A 1 14.27 -23.16 14.25
N ALA A 2 14.36 -22.14 15.11
CA ALA A 2 13.49 -20.97 14.96
C ALA A 2 13.75 -20.35 13.58
N ALA A 3 12.71 -19.99 12.84
CA ALA A 3 12.88 -19.28 11.58
C ALA A 3 13.66 -17.99 11.84
N LYS A 4 14.76 -17.77 11.10
CA LYS A 4 15.53 -16.53 11.19
C LYS A 4 14.58 -15.36 10.92
N ALA A 5 14.64 -14.32 11.75
CA ALA A 5 13.88 -13.11 11.49
C ALA A 5 14.25 -12.56 10.10
N PHE A 6 13.26 -12.12 9.33
CA PHE A 6 13.44 -11.65 7.97
C PHE A 6 12.47 -10.52 7.64
N LYS A 7 13.00 -9.32 7.51
CA LYS A 7 12.26 -8.06 7.40
C LYS A 7 12.49 -7.48 6.01
N ALA A 8 11.41 -7.27 5.26
CA ALA A 8 11.52 -6.86 3.86
C ALA A 8 10.65 -5.64 3.56
N LEU A 9 11.10 -4.86 2.58
CA LEU A 9 10.35 -3.75 1.99
C LEU A 9 9.96 -4.13 0.56
N ILE A 10 8.80 -3.66 0.11
CA ILE A 10 8.42 -3.69 -1.30
C ILE A 10 8.12 -2.27 -1.78
N LEU A 11 8.96 -1.83 -2.72
CA LEU A 11 8.93 -0.55 -3.38
C LEU A 11 8.49 -0.71 -4.83
N GLY A 12 8.12 0.41 -5.43
CA GLY A 12 7.69 0.45 -6.82
C GLY A 12 6.47 1.33 -7.02
N PRO A 13 6.11 1.59 -8.27
CA PRO A 13 5.09 2.55 -8.63
C PRO A 13 3.68 2.12 -8.19
N PRO A 14 2.73 3.06 -8.00
CA PRO A 14 1.31 2.72 -7.91
C PRO A 14 0.91 1.95 -9.17
N GLY A 15 0.03 0.95 -9.04
CA GLY A 15 -0.34 0.09 -10.17
C GLY A 15 0.75 -0.90 -10.61
N GLY A 16 1.95 -0.85 -10.01
CA GLY A 16 3.07 -1.72 -10.36
C GLY A 16 2.93 -3.18 -9.92
N GLY A 17 1.75 -3.62 -9.45
CA GLY A 17 1.52 -5.01 -9.06
C GLY A 17 2.08 -5.42 -7.69
N LYS A 18 2.59 -4.47 -6.88
CA LYS A 18 3.11 -4.73 -5.52
C LYS A 18 2.16 -5.58 -4.68
N GLY A 19 0.89 -5.18 -4.55
CA GLY A 19 -0.09 -5.91 -3.74
C GLY A 19 -0.31 -7.36 -4.19
N THR A 20 -0.21 -7.65 -5.49
CA THR A 20 -0.27 -9.03 -6.01
C THR A 20 0.96 -9.82 -5.58
N LEU A 21 2.15 -9.23 -5.67
CA LEU A 21 3.38 -9.86 -5.21
C LEU A 21 3.38 -10.04 -3.68
N SER A 22 2.96 -9.02 -2.92
CA SER A 22 2.82 -9.09 -1.45
C SER A 22 1.92 -10.24 -1.03
N LYS A 23 0.76 -10.44 -1.67
CA LYS A 23 -0.12 -11.58 -1.40
C LYS A 23 0.55 -12.93 -1.65
N ARG A 24 1.35 -13.05 -2.71
CA ARG A 24 2.14 -14.27 -2.97
C ARG A 24 3.21 -14.47 -1.90
N LEU A 25 3.90 -13.41 -1.48
CA LEU A 25 4.91 -13.46 -0.42
C LEU A 25 4.31 -13.90 0.92
N VAL A 26 3.14 -13.37 1.29
CA VAL A 26 2.37 -13.80 2.46
C VAL A 26 2.04 -15.28 2.37
N ARG A 27 1.45 -15.73 1.25
CA ARG A 27 1.01 -17.11 1.05
C ARG A 27 2.17 -18.12 1.02
N ASP A 28 3.20 -17.84 0.25
CA ASP A 28 4.27 -18.79 -0.08
C ASP A 28 5.40 -18.78 0.95
N PHE A 29 5.60 -17.66 1.65
CA PHE A 29 6.70 -17.47 2.60
C PHE A 29 6.24 -17.05 4.00
N GLY A 30 4.94 -16.88 4.26
CA GLY A 30 4.44 -16.59 5.61
C GLY A 30 4.87 -15.22 6.14
N PHE A 31 5.01 -14.22 5.26
CA PHE A 31 5.22 -12.84 5.70
C PHE A 31 3.94 -12.28 6.35
N CYS A 32 4.09 -11.53 7.44
CA CYS A 32 3.07 -10.60 7.89
C CYS A 32 3.14 -9.34 7.04
N HIS A 33 2.11 -9.08 6.22
CA HIS A 33 2.10 -7.94 5.31
C HIS A 33 1.47 -6.72 5.97
N PHE A 34 2.18 -5.60 5.92
CA PHE A 34 1.71 -4.31 6.39
C PHE A 34 1.78 -3.28 5.26
N SER A 35 0.64 -2.64 4.95
CA SER A 35 0.58 -1.56 3.97
C SER A 35 0.32 -0.23 4.66
N ALA A 36 1.23 0.73 4.47
CA ALA A 36 1.06 2.08 4.99
C ALA A 36 -0.23 2.75 4.48
N GLY A 37 -0.60 2.46 3.23
CA GLY A 37 -1.81 3.00 2.61
C GLY A 37 -3.11 2.36 3.12
N ASP A 38 -3.10 1.08 3.51
CA ASP A 38 -4.25 0.46 4.19
C ASP A 38 -4.34 0.94 5.64
N ALA A 39 -3.22 1.05 6.35
CA ALA A 39 -3.16 1.56 7.72
C ALA A 39 -3.75 2.98 7.80
N LEU A 40 -3.33 3.89 6.92
CA LEU A 40 -3.86 5.25 6.89
C LEU A 40 -5.38 5.29 6.62
N ARG A 41 -5.88 4.42 5.75
CA ARG A 41 -7.32 4.32 5.47
C ARG A 41 -8.09 3.74 6.66
N ALA A 42 -7.51 2.78 7.38
CA ALA A 42 -8.11 2.24 8.61
C ALA A 42 -8.22 3.33 9.68
N GLU A 43 -7.19 4.15 9.87
CA GLU A 43 -7.22 5.31 10.79
C GLU A 43 -8.31 6.32 10.41
N ILE A 44 -8.43 6.64 9.11
CA ILE A 44 -9.49 7.52 8.58
C ILE A 44 -10.87 6.94 8.86
N ALA A 45 -11.07 5.64 8.60
CA ALA A 45 -12.35 4.96 8.82
C ALA A 45 -12.70 4.88 10.31
N ALA A 46 -11.70 4.70 11.17
CA ALA A 46 -11.87 4.68 12.63
C ALA A 46 -12.10 6.08 13.23
N GLY A 47 -11.92 7.16 12.46
CA GLY A 47 -12.07 8.53 12.95
C GLY A 47 -11.03 8.91 14.01
N SER A 48 -9.84 8.31 13.96
CA SER A 48 -8.77 8.59 14.92
C SER A 48 -8.21 10.01 14.76
N ALA A 49 -7.42 10.48 15.73
CA ALA A 49 -6.79 11.79 15.63
C ALA A 49 -5.90 11.93 14.38
N ILE A 50 -5.12 10.89 14.05
CA ILE A 50 -4.29 10.84 12.84
C ILE A 50 -5.19 10.73 11.59
N GLY A 51 -6.21 9.88 11.64
CA GLY A 51 -7.17 9.69 10.56
C GLY A 51 -7.92 10.96 10.18
N ASN A 52 -8.40 11.73 11.16
CA ASN A 52 -9.10 12.99 10.91
C ASN A 52 -8.20 14.05 10.26
N LYS A 53 -6.93 14.15 10.70
CA LYS A 53 -5.94 15.01 10.05
C LYS A 53 -5.69 14.57 8.61
N ALA A 54 -5.45 13.28 8.38
CA ALA A 54 -5.22 12.74 7.06
C ALA A 54 -6.42 12.94 6.11
N LYS A 55 -7.64 12.75 6.63
CA LYS A 55 -8.90 12.97 5.90
C LYS A 55 -9.03 14.40 5.39
N ASP A 56 -8.62 15.39 6.17
CA ASP A 56 -8.66 16.80 5.78
C ASP A 56 -7.69 17.13 4.64
N TYR A 57 -6.46 16.59 4.66
CA TYR A 57 -5.52 16.74 3.53
C TYR A 57 -6.06 16.09 2.26
N ILE A 58 -6.54 14.84 2.36
CA ILE A 58 -7.09 14.09 1.23
C ILE A 58 -8.33 14.80 0.66
N GLY A 59 -9.23 15.29 1.52
CA GLY A 59 -10.45 16.00 1.11
C GLY A 59 -10.17 17.28 0.34
N ARG A 60 -9.03 17.93 0.59
CA ARG A 60 -8.56 19.12 -0.14
C ARG A 60 -7.71 18.78 -1.38
N GLY A 61 -7.55 17.49 -1.70
CA GLY A 61 -6.69 17.02 -2.79
C GLY A 61 -5.20 17.25 -2.54
N ALA A 62 -4.80 17.46 -1.28
CA ALA A 62 -3.42 17.62 -0.84
C ALA A 62 -2.81 16.28 -0.44
N LEU A 63 -1.49 16.20 -0.49
CA LEU A 63 -0.75 15.04 0.02
C LEU A 63 -0.75 15.07 1.56
N VAL A 64 -0.84 13.88 2.15
CA VAL A 64 -0.71 13.72 3.60
C VAL A 64 0.75 13.95 3.98
N PRO A 65 1.06 14.78 5.00
CA PRO A 65 2.44 15.08 5.39
C PRO A 65 3.24 13.82 5.72
N ASP A 66 4.48 13.78 5.27
CA ASP A 66 5.35 12.61 5.44
C ASP A 66 5.64 12.27 6.90
N GLU A 67 5.75 13.26 7.77
CA GLU A 67 5.92 13.07 9.21
C GLU A 67 4.74 12.31 9.81
N LEU A 68 3.52 12.67 9.42
CA LEU A 68 2.31 11.99 9.89
C LEU A 68 2.22 10.54 9.40
N VAL A 69 2.67 10.26 8.18
CA VAL A 69 2.77 8.89 7.66
C VAL A 69 3.88 8.11 8.37
N THR A 70 5.02 8.76 8.64
CA THR A 70 6.17 8.16 9.34
C THR A 70 5.78 7.72 10.75
N ASP A 71 5.17 8.60 11.53
CA ASP A 71 4.73 8.30 12.89
C ASP A 71 3.72 7.15 12.92
N LEU A 72 2.76 7.17 11.98
CA LEU A 72 1.78 6.09 11.84
C LEU A 72 2.46 4.75 11.56
N VAL A 73 3.36 4.70 10.58
CA VAL A 73 4.01 3.45 10.18
C VAL A 73 4.91 2.92 11.29
N LEU A 74 5.78 3.77 11.86
CA LEU A 74 6.67 3.36 12.93
C LEU A 74 5.89 2.90 14.18
N GLY A 75 4.82 3.60 14.54
CA GLY A 75 3.95 3.19 15.65
C GLY A 75 3.28 1.83 15.42
N GLN A 76 2.90 1.51 14.17
CA GLN A 76 2.34 0.21 13.83
C GLN A 76 3.39 -0.91 13.80
N LEU A 77 4.63 -0.62 13.38
CA LEU A 77 5.72 -1.60 13.40
C LEU A 77 6.08 -2.05 14.82
N GLU A 78 5.86 -1.23 15.85
CA GLU A 78 6.00 -1.64 17.25
C GLU A 78 5.06 -2.79 17.63
N ASN A 79 3.88 -2.87 17.01
CA ASN A 79 2.95 -3.99 17.19
C ASN A 79 3.47 -5.28 16.53
N LEU A 80 4.40 -5.16 15.59
CA LEU A 80 5.04 -6.27 14.88
C LEU A 80 6.42 -6.62 15.44
N LYS A 81 6.83 -6.07 16.58
CA LYS A 81 8.17 -6.30 17.17
C LYS A 81 8.50 -7.78 17.42
N ASN A 82 7.48 -8.59 17.67
CA ASN A 82 7.61 -10.03 17.90
C ASN A 82 7.36 -10.86 16.63
N GLU A 83 7.00 -10.22 15.51
CA GLU A 83 6.79 -10.91 14.24
C GLU A 83 8.14 -11.21 13.59
N PRO A 84 8.49 -12.49 13.39
CA PRO A 84 9.77 -12.85 12.83
C PRO A 84 9.88 -12.45 11.35
N ARG A 85 8.76 -12.35 10.62
CA ARG A 85 8.78 -12.00 9.20
C ARG A 85 7.71 -10.99 8.88
N TRP A 86 8.11 -9.80 8.45
CA TRP A 86 7.17 -8.79 7.97
C TRP A 86 7.60 -8.20 6.63
N LEU A 87 6.60 -7.80 5.86
CA LEU A 87 6.74 -7.15 4.56
C LEU A 87 6.04 -5.78 4.63
N LEU A 88 6.81 -4.72 4.47
CA LEU A 88 6.32 -3.34 4.47
C LEU A 88 6.08 -2.88 3.02
N ASP A 89 4.83 -2.54 2.69
CA ASP A 89 4.42 -2.02 1.38
C ASP A 89 4.06 -0.53 1.47
N GLY A 90 4.69 0.26 0.61
CA GLY A 90 4.37 1.67 0.42
C GLY A 90 5.04 2.62 1.42
N PHE A 91 6.05 2.14 2.14
CA PHE A 91 6.95 2.90 3.00
C PHE A 91 8.33 2.22 3.01
N PRO A 92 9.46 2.97 3.03
CA PRO A 92 9.58 4.41 2.88
C PRO A 92 9.33 4.84 1.43
N ARG A 93 8.98 6.11 1.22
CA ARG A 93 8.77 6.73 -0.11
C ARG A 93 9.86 7.73 -0.50
N HIS A 94 10.61 8.22 0.48
CA HIS A 94 11.73 9.15 0.27
C HIS A 94 12.83 8.94 1.33
N ALA A 95 13.99 9.55 1.12
CA ALA A 95 15.19 9.32 1.92
C ALA A 95 14.98 9.56 3.44
N ALA A 96 14.32 10.65 3.83
CA ALA A 96 14.07 10.93 5.25
C ALA A 96 13.22 9.86 5.96
N GLN A 97 12.25 9.25 5.27
CA GLN A 97 11.49 8.11 5.81
C GLN A 97 12.37 6.87 5.96
N ALA A 98 13.28 6.64 5.01
CA ALA A 98 14.22 5.53 5.07
C ALA A 98 15.17 5.68 6.28
N VAL A 99 15.70 6.89 6.52
CA VAL A 99 16.53 7.19 7.70
C VAL A 99 15.74 6.96 9.00
N ALA A 100 14.48 7.40 9.05
CA ALA A 100 13.63 7.19 10.22
C ALA A 100 13.33 5.70 10.49
N LEU A 101 13.18 4.90 9.43
CA LEU A 101 13.00 3.45 9.53
C LEU A 101 14.26 2.75 10.03
N ASP A 102 15.40 3.06 9.42
CA ASP A 102 16.71 2.46 9.70
C ASP A 102 17.15 2.72 11.15
N ALA A 103 16.77 3.87 11.72
CA ALA A 103 17.02 4.20 13.12
C ALA A 103 16.29 3.29 14.13
N LYS A 104 15.25 2.55 13.71
CA LYS A 104 14.43 1.71 14.61
C LYS A 104 14.41 0.23 14.23
N HIS A 105 14.63 -0.11 12.96
CA HIS A 105 14.50 -1.47 12.47
C HIS A 105 15.55 -1.80 11.41
N ASP A 106 16.27 -2.90 11.64
CA ASP A 106 17.09 -3.51 10.59
C ASP A 106 16.21 -4.06 9.47
N VAL A 107 16.58 -3.81 8.22
CA VAL A 107 15.89 -4.33 7.03
C VAL A 107 16.83 -5.28 6.29
N ASP A 108 16.37 -6.50 6.00
CA ASP A 108 17.17 -7.53 5.34
C ASP A 108 17.12 -7.44 3.81
N LEU A 109 16.00 -6.97 3.25
CA LEU A 109 15.76 -6.96 1.80
C LEU A 109 14.86 -5.81 1.38
N VAL A 110 15.21 -5.19 0.25
CA VAL A 110 14.35 -4.25 -0.47
C VAL A 110 14.04 -4.81 -1.86
N LEU A 111 12.77 -5.05 -2.12
CA LEU A 111 12.26 -5.44 -3.44
C LEU A 111 11.79 -4.18 -4.16
N ASP A 112 12.51 -3.74 -5.20
CA ASP A 112 12.07 -2.62 -6.02
C ASP A 112 11.49 -3.11 -7.35
N LEU A 113 10.22 -2.80 -7.60
CA LEU A 113 9.54 -3.17 -8.83
C LEU A 113 9.72 -2.04 -9.85
N ASP A 114 10.68 -2.22 -10.73
CA ASP A 114 10.90 -1.34 -11.88
C ASP A 114 9.93 -1.68 -13.01
N ILE A 115 9.00 -0.76 -13.29
CA ILE A 115 7.94 -0.94 -14.29
C ILE A 115 7.86 0.32 -15.16
N PRO A 116 7.84 0.18 -16.50
CA PRO A 116 7.72 1.31 -17.42
C PRO A 116 6.48 2.18 -17.14
N GLU A 117 6.59 3.49 -17.36
CA GLU A 117 5.50 4.44 -17.09
C GLU A 117 4.24 4.16 -17.91
N ALA A 118 4.40 3.80 -19.19
CA ALA A 118 3.28 3.44 -20.06
C ALA A 118 2.47 2.25 -19.50
N GLU A 119 3.16 1.26 -18.94
CA GLU A 119 2.54 0.11 -18.27
C GLU A 119 1.80 0.52 -17.01
N ILE A 120 2.37 1.43 -16.20
CA ILE A 120 1.73 1.95 -14.99
C ILE A 120 0.41 2.66 -15.32
N LEU A 121 0.41 3.53 -16.34
CA LEU A 121 -0.78 4.29 -16.75
C LEU A 121 -1.90 3.37 -17.23
N SER A 122 -1.55 2.40 -18.09
CA SER A 122 -2.49 1.36 -18.53
C SER A 122 -3.07 0.59 -17.34
N ARG A 123 -2.24 0.28 -16.35
CA ARG A 123 -2.65 -0.51 -15.17
C ARG A 123 -3.55 0.20 -14.19
N LEU A 124 -3.38 1.49 -14.04
CA LEU A 124 -4.12 2.23 -13.03
C LEU A 124 -5.56 2.50 -13.47
N GLY A 125 -5.80 2.75 -14.76
CA GLY A 125 -7.16 3.02 -15.28
C GLY A 125 -8.14 1.85 -15.11
N GLY A 126 -7.64 0.61 -15.13
CA GLY A 126 -8.48 -0.58 -15.04
C GLY A 126 -8.64 -1.16 -13.63
N ARG A 127 -8.03 -0.57 -12.60
CA ARG A 127 -8.08 -1.13 -11.23
C ARG A 127 -9.48 -0.99 -10.62
N ARG A 128 -9.95 -2.04 -9.95
CA ARG A 128 -11.18 -2.07 -9.15
C ARG A 128 -10.88 -2.68 -7.79
N VAL A 129 -11.54 -2.22 -6.73
CA VAL A 129 -11.27 -2.67 -5.37
C VAL A 129 -12.57 -2.96 -4.64
N HIS A 130 -12.62 -4.09 -3.96
CA HIS A 130 -13.65 -4.35 -2.96
C HIS A 130 -13.22 -3.72 -1.62
N VAL A 131 -13.95 -2.70 -1.15
CA VAL A 131 -13.53 -1.87 0.00
C VAL A 131 -13.42 -2.68 1.29
N ALA A 132 -14.41 -3.53 1.58
CA ALA A 132 -14.48 -4.23 2.87
C ALA A 132 -13.35 -5.26 3.04
N SER A 133 -12.96 -5.93 1.94
CA SER A 133 -11.93 -6.97 1.98
C SER A 133 -10.53 -6.51 1.54
N GLY A 134 -10.43 -5.38 0.86
CA GLY A 134 -9.21 -4.96 0.18
C GLY A 134 -8.85 -5.78 -1.07
N ARG A 135 -9.67 -6.75 -1.49
CA ARG A 135 -9.46 -7.49 -2.76
C ARG A 135 -9.41 -6.50 -3.93
N SER A 136 -8.48 -6.75 -4.85
CA SER A 136 -8.21 -5.87 -5.99
C SER A 136 -8.38 -6.69 -7.27
N TYR A 137 -9.03 -6.08 -8.25
CA TYR A 137 -9.32 -6.60 -9.57
C TYR A 137 -8.75 -5.64 -10.61
N HIS A 138 -8.65 -6.10 -11.84
CA HIS A 138 -8.32 -5.28 -12.99
C HIS A 138 -9.21 -5.67 -14.16
N VAL A 139 -9.83 -4.70 -14.84
CA VAL A 139 -10.79 -4.98 -15.93
C VAL A 139 -10.23 -5.85 -17.05
N GLU A 140 -8.91 -5.83 -17.28
CA GLU A 140 -8.23 -6.68 -18.29
C GLU A 140 -7.51 -7.91 -17.71
N TRP A 141 -6.52 -7.74 -16.82
CA TRP A 141 -5.65 -8.86 -16.41
C TRP A 141 -6.13 -9.67 -15.20
N ASN A 142 -7.10 -9.15 -14.44
CA ASN A 142 -7.71 -9.88 -13.33
C ASN A 142 -9.18 -9.47 -13.19
N PRO A 143 -10.01 -9.70 -14.24
CA PRO A 143 -11.39 -9.25 -14.24
C PRO A 143 -12.18 -10.03 -13.19
N PRO A 144 -13.15 -9.38 -12.51
CA PRO A 144 -14.10 -10.12 -11.69
C PRO A 144 -14.95 -11.03 -12.60
N LYS A 145 -15.48 -12.12 -12.04
CA LYS A 145 -16.41 -13.03 -12.73
C LYS A 145 -17.67 -12.31 -13.22
N ARG A 146 -18.09 -11.27 -12.50
CA ARG A 146 -19.19 -10.37 -12.88
C ARG A 146 -18.71 -8.94 -12.80
N GLU A 147 -18.97 -8.17 -13.86
CA GLU A 147 -18.54 -6.78 -13.94
C GLU A 147 -19.01 -5.97 -12.73
N GLY A 148 -18.07 -5.27 -12.08
CA GLY A 148 -18.36 -4.41 -10.94
C GLY A 148 -18.68 -5.14 -9.63
N ILE A 149 -18.52 -6.47 -9.55
CA ILE A 149 -18.91 -7.27 -8.39
C ILE A 149 -17.74 -8.09 -7.86
N ASP A 150 -17.57 -8.15 -6.53
CA ASP A 150 -16.58 -8.99 -5.88
C ASP A 150 -16.94 -10.48 -5.99
N ASP A 151 -15.96 -11.31 -6.35
CA ASP A 151 -16.15 -12.74 -6.60
C ASP A 151 -16.47 -13.58 -5.36
N GLU A 152 -16.15 -13.09 -4.16
CA GLU A 152 -16.33 -13.82 -2.91
C GLU A 152 -17.58 -13.36 -2.16
N THR A 153 -17.84 -12.05 -2.09
CA THR A 153 -18.97 -11.51 -1.31
C THR A 153 -20.16 -11.09 -2.16
N GLY A 154 -19.98 -10.89 -3.47
CA GLY A 154 -21.02 -10.33 -4.33
C GLY A 154 -21.27 -8.83 -4.14
N GLU A 155 -20.42 -8.15 -3.37
CA GLU A 155 -20.55 -6.72 -3.10
C GLU A 155 -19.93 -5.86 -4.22
N PRO A 156 -20.33 -4.58 -4.37
CA PRO A 156 -19.81 -3.71 -5.42
C PRO A 156 -18.31 -3.44 -5.32
N LEU A 157 -17.65 -3.43 -6.46
CA LEU A 157 -16.29 -2.94 -6.62
C LEU A 157 -16.29 -1.44 -6.95
N VAL A 158 -15.30 -0.72 -6.41
CA VAL A 158 -15.15 0.72 -6.63
C VAL A 158 -13.78 1.07 -7.19
N ILE A 159 -13.70 2.22 -7.85
CA ILE A 159 -12.44 2.91 -8.11
C ILE A 159 -12.14 3.77 -6.88
N ARG A 160 -10.93 3.69 -6.35
CA ARG A 160 -10.56 4.52 -5.20
C ARG A 160 -10.35 5.97 -5.65
N PRO A 161 -10.60 6.97 -4.78
CA PRO A 161 -10.38 8.38 -5.12
C PRO A 161 -8.94 8.69 -5.60
N ASP A 162 -7.98 7.87 -5.19
CA ASP A 162 -6.57 8.03 -5.48
C ASP A 162 -6.08 7.22 -6.71
N ASP A 163 -6.99 6.47 -7.33
CA ASP A 163 -6.80 5.74 -8.59
C ASP A 163 -7.49 6.47 -9.77
N THR A 164 -7.90 7.74 -9.62
CA THR A 164 -8.39 8.56 -10.75
C THR A 164 -7.24 9.09 -11.61
N GLU A 165 -7.50 9.37 -12.89
CA GLU A 165 -6.47 9.83 -13.83
C GLU A 165 -5.70 11.06 -13.32
N GLU A 166 -6.40 12.04 -12.75
CA GLU A 166 -5.79 13.24 -12.20
C GLU A 166 -4.92 12.94 -10.97
N ALA A 167 -5.38 12.04 -10.09
CA ALA A 167 -4.64 11.63 -8.91
C ALA A 167 -3.37 10.84 -9.28
N ILE A 168 -3.46 10.00 -10.31
CA ILE A 168 -2.35 9.23 -10.86
C ILE A 168 -1.27 10.15 -11.43
N LYS A 169 -1.66 11.12 -12.27
CA LYS A 169 -0.72 12.09 -12.85
C LYS A 169 0.03 12.88 -11.77
N LYS A 170 -0.68 13.37 -10.74
CA LYS A 170 -0.06 14.06 -9.60
C LYS A 170 0.95 13.17 -8.85
N ARG A 171 0.64 11.88 -8.68
CA ARG A 171 1.52 10.91 -8.00
C ARG A 171 2.78 10.59 -8.80
N LEU A 172 2.68 10.50 -10.12
CA LEU A 172 3.83 10.26 -10.99
C LEU A 172 4.76 11.49 -11.06
N GLN A 173 4.21 12.70 -10.95
CA GLN A 173 5.00 13.94 -10.92
C GLN A 173 5.83 14.13 -9.64
N HIS A 174 5.37 13.61 -8.50
CA HIS A 174 6.08 13.71 -7.20
C HIS A 174 7.14 12.61 -6.99
N ARG A 175 7.58 11.95 -8.07
CA ARG A 175 8.54 10.84 -8.01
C ARG A 175 10.01 11.28 -8.21
N THR A 176 10.24 12.57 -8.39
CA THR A 176 11.57 13.23 -8.42
C THR A 176 11.93 13.84 -7.08
#